data_AF-A0A8C2UXF4-F1
#
_entry.id   AF-A0A8C2UXF4-F1
#
_cell.length_a   1.000
_cell.length_b   1.000
_cell.length_c   1.000
_cell.angle_alpha   90.00
_cell.angle_beta   90.00
_cell.angle_gamma   90.00
#
_symmetry.space_group_name_H-M   'P 1'
#
loop_
_entity.id
_entity.type
_entity.pdbx_description
1 polymer ?
#
loop_
_entity_poly.entity_id
_entity_poly.type
_entity_poly.pdbx_seq_one_letter_code
_entity_poly.pdbx_strand_id
1 'polypeptide(L)'
;MPENPRVLRVVFLGSPNAGKSTLSNQLLGRQVFPVSRKVHTTRCQALGVITEKETQLVVTDTCLSFRHHLELSLLEDPWKSMESANLVVVLVDVSDKWTRNQLSPQVLQCLTQFSQVPSILVLNKQYLLAQAQPGPWEFHSGVLTSQTPEEICTNKIREKLLEHLPQEVPYNVQQKTVVWEEGPSGELVIQQNLLVPKESHVRLLIGQKGQMISQIAQEVGRDLMDIFLCDVHIRLCVKLLK
;
A
#
# COMPACT_ATOMS: atom_id res chain seq x y z
N MET A 1 -9.57 -27.34 9.25
CA MET A 1 -8.97 -26.96 7.95
C MET A 1 -10.10 -26.43 7.07
N PRO A 2 -9.85 -25.44 6.19
CA PRO A 2 -10.91 -24.89 5.33
C PRO A 2 -11.43 -25.97 4.37
N GLU A 3 -12.65 -25.79 3.84
CA GLU A 3 -13.29 -26.76 2.95
C GLU A 3 -12.60 -26.81 1.58
N ASN A 4 -12.02 -25.69 1.12
CA ASN A 4 -11.26 -25.62 -0.13
C ASN A 4 -9.93 -24.83 0.04
N PRO A 5 -8.89 -25.43 0.65
CA PRO A 5 -7.61 -24.73 0.90
C PRO A 5 -6.91 -24.36 -0.41
N ARG A 6 -6.56 -23.08 -0.57
CA ARG A 6 -5.72 -22.60 -1.67
C ARG A 6 -4.37 -22.14 -1.12
N VAL A 7 -3.27 -22.57 -1.72
CA VAL A 7 -1.93 -22.16 -1.31
C VAL A 7 -1.17 -21.61 -2.50
N LEU A 8 -0.59 -20.42 -2.36
CA LEU A 8 0.31 -19.83 -3.33
C LEU A 8 1.67 -19.57 -2.68
N ARG A 9 2.73 -20.20 -3.20
CA ARG A 9 4.11 -19.97 -2.77
C ARG A 9 4.79 -18.97 -3.69
N VAL A 10 5.16 -17.81 -3.14
CA VAL A 10 5.79 -16.71 -3.86
C VAL A 10 7.22 -16.53 -3.38
N VAL A 11 8.16 -16.53 -4.33
CA VAL A 11 9.58 -16.30 -4.05
C VAL A 11 9.99 -14.94 -4.58
N PHE A 12 10.59 -14.11 -3.73
CA PHE A 12 11.17 -12.82 -4.13
C PHE A 12 12.64 -12.99 -4.49
N LEU A 13 13.00 -12.75 -5.75
CA LEU A 13 14.36 -12.74 -6.28
C LEU A 13 14.83 -11.32 -6.60
N GLY A 14 16.14 -11.10 -6.62
CA GLY A 14 16.72 -9.81 -6.99
C GLY A 14 18.03 -9.51 -6.26
N SER A 15 18.82 -8.59 -6.81
CA SER A 15 20.11 -8.17 -6.25
C SER A 15 20.01 -7.74 -4.77
N PRO A 16 21.10 -7.81 -3.98
CA PRO A 16 21.13 -7.26 -2.62
C PRO A 16 20.61 -5.80 -2.62
N ASN A 17 19.86 -5.43 -1.59
CA ASN A 17 19.25 -4.11 -1.44
C ASN A 17 18.21 -3.71 -2.50
N ALA A 18 17.79 -4.60 -3.41
CA ALA A 18 16.75 -4.30 -4.41
C ALA A 18 15.36 -3.95 -3.84
N GLY A 19 15.17 -4.03 -2.52
CA GLY A 19 13.90 -3.75 -1.83
C GLY A 19 13.03 -4.98 -1.54
N LYS A 20 13.54 -6.20 -1.72
CA LYS A 20 12.81 -7.47 -1.50
C LYS A 20 12.16 -7.56 -0.13
N SER A 21 12.95 -7.49 0.95
CA SER A 21 12.47 -7.56 2.33
C SER A 21 11.51 -6.41 2.68
N THR A 22 11.69 -5.23 2.08
CA THR A 22 10.77 -4.09 2.23
C THR A 22 9.41 -4.39 1.62
N LEU A 23 9.38 -4.88 0.39
CA LEU A 23 8.14 -5.26 -0.29
C LEU A 23 7.46 -6.45 0.42
N SER A 24 8.22 -7.45 0.83
CA SER A 24 7.71 -8.61 1.56
C SER A 24 7.07 -8.22 2.90
N ASN A 25 7.66 -7.28 3.65
CA ASN A 25 7.07 -6.74 4.88
C ASN A 25 5.78 -5.95 4.63
N GLN A 26 5.74 -5.15 3.55
CA GLN A 26 4.54 -4.42 3.16
C GLN A 26 3.39 -5.37 2.82
N LEU A 27 3.67 -6.45 2.08
CA LEU A 27 2.68 -7.49 1.77
C LEU A 27 2.18 -8.20 3.02
N LEU A 28 3.05 -8.43 4.01
CA LEU A 28 2.66 -9.04 5.28
C LEU A 28 1.86 -8.11 6.19
N GLY A 29 1.86 -6.80 5.96
CA GLY A 29 1.29 -5.79 6.85
C GLY A 29 2.02 -5.62 8.18
N ARG A 30 3.23 -6.19 8.32
CA ARG A 30 4.04 -6.18 9.55
C ARG A 30 5.53 -6.36 9.23
N GLN A 31 6.40 -5.83 10.08
CA GLN A 31 7.85 -6.02 9.93
C GLN A 31 8.29 -7.39 10.46
N VAL A 32 8.47 -8.35 9.54
CA VAL A 32 8.89 -9.73 9.83
C VAL A 32 10.32 -9.97 9.32
N PHE A 33 10.66 -9.43 8.16
CA PHE A 33 11.97 -9.55 7.55
C PHE A 33 12.89 -8.39 7.96
N PRO A 34 14.18 -8.65 8.24
CA PRO A 34 15.14 -7.60 8.56
C PRO A 34 15.41 -6.71 7.34
N VAL A 35 15.26 -5.39 7.49
CA VAL A 35 15.55 -4.40 6.45
C VAL A 35 16.73 -3.55 6.89
N SER A 36 17.78 -3.43 6.07
CA SER A 36 18.87 -2.47 6.29
C SER A 36 19.58 -2.15 4.99
N ARG A 37 20.28 -1.00 4.97
CA ARG A 37 21.09 -0.54 3.83
C ARG A 37 22.45 -1.23 3.73
N LYS A 38 22.88 -1.94 4.79
CA LYS A 38 24.12 -2.73 4.77
C LYS A 38 23.90 -3.97 3.92
N VAL A 39 24.88 -4.33 3.09
CA VAL A 39 24.83 -5.59 2.32
C VAL A 39 24.81 -6.76 3.32
N HIS A 40 24.10 -7.86 3.01
CA HIS A 40 23.98 -9.08 3.83
C HIS A 40 23.04 -9.02 5.07
N THR A 41 21.89 -8.35 4.97
CA THR A 41 20.91 -8.28 6.06
C THR A 41 20.11 -9.55 6.29
N THR A 42 19.74 -10.25 5.22
CA THR A 42 19.00 -11.51 5.27
C THR A 42 20.00 -12.66 5.32
N ARG A 43 20.30 -13.14 6.55
CA ARG A 43 21.26 -14.23 6.82
C ARG A 43 20.64 -15.63 6.87
N CYS A 44 19.31 -15.72 6.89
CA CYS A 44 18.55 -16.96 6.84
C CYS A 44 17.33 -16.77 5.93
N GLN A 45 16.91 -17.81 5.22
CA GLN A 45 15.58 -17.84 4.60
C GLN A 45 14.54 -17.60 5.70
N ALA A 46 13.78 -16.53 5.54
CA ALA A 46 12.65 -16.28 6.40
C ALA A 46 11.39 -16.46 5.55
N LEU A 47 10.37 -17.07 6.16
CA LEU A 47 9.12 -17.40 5.52
C LEU A 47 8.00 -16.57 6.18
N GLY A 48 7.30 -15.80 5.37
CA GLY A 48 6.12 -15.05 5.73
C GLY A 48 4.88 -15.81 5.32
N VAL A 49 3.88 -15.91 6.20
CA VAL A 49 2.58 -16.48 5.85
C VAL A 49 1.51 -15.41 6.03
N ILE A 50 0.73 -15.22 4.98
CA ILE A 50 -0.49 -14.42 4.96
C ILE A 50 -1.64 -15.39 4.75
N THR A 51 -2.66 -15.33 5.59
CA THR A 51 -3.84 -16.19 5.49
C THR A 51 -5.07 -15.30 5.38
N GLU A 52 -5.77 -15.39 4.26
CA GLU A 52 -7.02 -14.69 4.02
C GLU A 52 -8.11 -15.69 3.66
N LYS A 53 -9.12 -15.80 4.53
CA LYS A 53 -10.23 -16.76 4.37
C LYS A 53 -9.70 -18.18 4.17
N GLU A 54 -9.87 -18.75 2.96
CA GLU A 54 -9.43 -20.10 2.60
C GLU A 54 -8.09 -20.13 1.83
N THR A 55 -7.46 -18.97 1.62
CA THR A 55 -6.23 -18.83 0.83
C THR A 55 -5.03 -18.50 1.73
N GLN A 56 -3.94 -19.23 1.55
CA GLN A 56 -2.65 -18.95 2.18
C GLN A 56 -1.64 -18.51 1.12
N LEU A 57 -1.04 -17.36 1.35
CA LEU A 57 0.07 -16.84 0.60
C LEU A 57 1.35 -17.03 1.43
N VAL A 58 2.25 -17.85 0.92
CA VAL A 58 3.54 -18.14 1.55
C VAL A 58 4.63 -17.38 0.80
N VAL A 59 5.24 -16.41 1.47
CA VAL A 59 6.24 -15.51 0.93
C VAL A 59 7.62 -15.92 1.42
N THR A 60 8.54 -16.19 0.50
CA THR A 60 9.95 -16.44 0.84
C THR A 60 10.82 -15.29 0.36
N ASP A 61 11.47 -14.60 1.30
CA ASP A 61 12.44 -13.55 1.02
C ASP A 61 13.84 -14.18 0.81
N THR A 62 14.32 -14.19 -0.43
CA THR A 62 15.62 -14.79 -0.74
C THR A 62 16.73 -13.76 -0.80
N CYS A 63 17.90 -14.10 -0.25
CA CYS A 63 19.09 -13.28 -0.33
C CYS A 63 20.00 -13.80 -1.43
N LEU A 64 19.97 -13.19 -2.62
CA LEU A 64 20.95 -13.48 -3.66
C LEU A 64 22.26 -12.73 -3.38
N SER A 65 23.06 -13.26 -2.46
CA SER A 65 24.36 -12.70 -2.09
C SER A 65 25.47 -13.70 -2.44
N PHE A 66 26.26 -13.37 -3.47
CA PHE A 66 27.47 -14.12 -3.82
C PHE A 66 28.66 -13.16 -3.97
N ARG A 67 29.27 -12.72 -2.86
CA ARG A 67 30.65 -12.23 -2.85
C ARG A 67 31.40 -12.78 -1.63
N HIS A 68 32.67 -13.08 -1.88
CA HIS A 68 33.56 -14.05 -1.24
C HIS A 68 33.86 -13.84 0.26
N HIS A 69 34.16 -14.96 0.95
CA HIS A 69 34.63 -15.11 2.35
C HIS A 69 33.60 -15.17 3.49
N LEU A 70 32.44 -15.77 3.28
CA LEU A 70 31.62 -16.30 4.38
C LEU A 70 31.41 -17.80 4.17
N GLU A 71 31.36 -18.55 5.28
CA GLU A 71 31.23 -20.01 5.28
C GLU A 71 30.09 -20.47 4.36
N LEU A 72 30.43 -21.29 3.37
CA LEU A 72 29.52 -21.87 2.37
C LEU A 72 28.35 -22.65 2.99
N SER A 73 28.43 -22.99 4.27
CA SER A 73 27.41 -23.74 5.04
C SER A 73 26.23 -22.89 5.52
N LEU A 74 26.30 -21.55 5.47
CA LEU A 74 25.28 -20.66 6.04
C LEU A 74 24.33 -20.03 5.02
N LEU A 75 24.64 -20.14 3.72
CA LEU A 75 23.78 -19.66 2.65
C LEU A 75 22.96 -20.84 2.14
N GLU A 76 21.72 -20.97 2.62
CA GLU A 76 20.78 -21.89 1.98
C GLU A 76 20.54 -21.47 0.54
N ASP A 77 20.65 -22.46 -0.35
CA ASP A 77 20.69 -22.29 -1.78
C ASP A 77 19.38 -21.65 -2.29
N PRO A 78 19.42 -20.50 -2.98
CA PRO A 78 18.23 -19.87 -3.59
C PRO A 78 17.37 -20.85 -4.38
N TRP A 79 18.01 -21.88 -4.94
CA TRP A 79 17.42 -22.98 -5.69
C TRP A 79 16.40 -23.79 -4.87
N LYS A 80 16.62 -24.04 -3.58
CA LYS A 80 15.65 -24.74 -2.72
C LYS A 80 14.32 -23.99 -2.62
N SER A 81 14.37 -22.66 -2.55
CA SER A 81 13.15 -21.83 -2.55
C SER A 81 12.38 -21.97 -3.86
N MET A 82 13.12 -22.03 -4.98
CA MET A 82 12.56 -22.08 -6.32
C MET A 82 11.88 -23.41 -6.64
N GLU A 83 12.37 -24.53 -6.11
CA GLU A 83 11.77 -25.87 -6.32
C GLU A 83 10.30 -25.95 -5.88
N SER A 84 9.93 -25.18 -4.86
CA SER A 84 8.55 -25.17 -4.35
C SER A 84 7.76 -23.90 -4.71
N ALA A 85 8.33 -23.03 -5.56
CA ALA A 85 7.69 -21.79 -5.96
C ALA A 85 6.54 -22.04 -6.94
N ASN A 86 5.40 -21.39 -6.70
CA ASN A 86 4.31 -21.30 -7.67
C ASN A 86 4.38 -20.02 -8.49
N LEU A 87 5.04 -18.98 -7.97
CA LEU A 87 5.23 -17.69 -8.61
C LEU A 87 6.56 -17.08 -8.16
N VAL A 88 7.26 -16.45 -9.09
CA VAL A 88 8.53 -15.76 -8.81
C VAL A 88 8.34 -14.27 -9.05
N VAL A 89 8.74 -13.46 -8.07
CA VAL A 89 8.73 -12.00 -8.20
C VAL A 89 10.17 -11.50 -8.23
N VAL A 90 10.60 -10.99 -9.37
CA VAL A 90 11.94 -10.46 -9.60
C VAL A 90 11.93 -8.97 -9.32
N LEU A 91 12.58 -8.53 -8.25
CA LEU A 91 12.76 -7.13 -7.92
C LEU A 91 14.08 -6.61 -8.48
N VAL A 92 13.98 -5.50 -9.21
CA VAL A 92 15.15 -4.77 -9.72
C VAL A 92 15.11 -3.35 -9.18
N ASP A 93 16.15 -2.98 -8.43
CA ASP A 93 16.46 -1.58 -8.13
C ASP A 93 17.29 -0.96 -9.25
N VAL A 94 16.65 -0.82 -10.37
CA VAL A 94 16.70 0.27 -11.33
C VAL A 94 17.42 1.61 -11.04
N SER A 95 17.56 2.09 -9.79
CA SER A 95 18.43 3.24 -9.51
C SER A 95 19.90 2.86 -9.33
N ASP A 96 20.16 1.60 -9.04
CA ASP A 96 21.48 1.02 -9.01
C ASP A 96 22.04 0.99 -10.45
N LYS A 97 22.97 1.91 -10.71
CA LYS A 97 23.64 2.07 -12.01
C LYS A 97 24.31 0.78 -12.50
N TRP A 98 24.64 -0.14 -11.60
CA TRP A 98 25.31 -1.40 -11.92
C TRP A 98 24.34 -2.51 -12.34
N THR A 99 23.09 -2.49 -11.85
CA THR A 99 22.12 -3.57 -12.05
C THR A 99 20.88 -3.13 -12.85
N ARG A 100 20.73 -1.84 -13.17
CA ARG A 100 19.58 -1.29 -13.92
C ARG A 100 19.45 -1.78 -15.36
N ASN A 101 20.55 -2.15 -16.02
CA ASN A 101 20.57 -2.47 -17.45
C ASN A 101 20.52 -3.98 -17.73
N GLN A 102 20.64 -4.82 -16.70
CA GLN A 102 20.67 -6.27 -16.83
C GLN A 102 20.29 -6.94 -15.53
N LEU A 103 19.56 -8.06 -15.61
CA LEU A 103 19.38 -8.94 -14.46
C LEU A 103 20.72 -9.57 -14.08
N SER A 104 20.91 -9.85 -12.78
CA SER A 104 22.12 -10.53 -12.36
C SER A 104 22.20 -11.92 -13.01
N PRO A 105 23.40 -12.41 -13.36
CA PRO A 105 23.56 -13.74 -13.96
C PRO A 105 22.92 -14.84 -13.12
N GLN A 106 22.89 -14.71 -11.79
CA GLN A 106 22.26 -15.67 -10.89
C GLN A 106 20.73 -15.63 -10.98
N VAL A 107 20.12 -14.44 -11.08
CA VAL A 107 18.68 -14.31 -11.31
C VAL A 107 18.33 -14.95 -12.65
N LEU A 108 19.10 -14.65 -13.71
CA LEU A 108 18.90 -15.25 -15.02
C LEU A 108 19.03 -16.78 -14.98
N GLN A 109 20.05 -17.30 -14.31
CA GLN A 109 20.24 -18.75 -14.14
C GLN A 109 19.04 -19.39 -13.44
N CYS A 110 18.54 -18.80 -12.35
CA CYS A 110 17.33 -19.28 -11.65
C CYS A 110 16.11 -19.27 -12.58
N LEU A 111 15.89 -18.18 -13.32
CA LEU A 111 14.76 -18.07 -14.24
C LEU A 111 14.85 -19.08 -15.40
N THR A 112 16.06 -19.33 -15.92
CA THR A 112 16.26 -20.33 -16.99
C THR A 112 16.08 -21.76 -16.50
N GLN A 113 16.52 -22.06 -15.27
CA GLN A 113 16.42 -23.41 -14.70
C GLN A 113 14.99 -23.75 -14.25
N PHE A 114 14.23 -22.74 -13.83
CA PHE A 114 12.84 -22.87 -13.38
C PHE A 114 11.86 -22.17 -14.34
N SER A 115 12.07 -22.32 -15.65
CA SER A 115 11.29 -21.64 -16.70
C SER A 115 9.80 -21.99 -16.72
N GLN A 116 9.42 -23.10 -16.08
CA GLN A 116 8.03 -23.53 -15.89
C GLN A 116 7.26 -22.70 -14.85
N VAL A 117 7.96 -21.98 -13.97
CA VAL A 117 7.34 -21.18 -12.92
C VAL A 117 7.06 -19.78 -13.48
N PRO A 118 5.82 -19.27 -13.39
CA PRO A 118 5.52 -17.91 -13.85
C PRO A 118 6.36 -16.90 -13.07
N SER A 119 6.85 -15.87 -13.76
CA SER A 119 7.67 -14.82 -13.17
C SER A 119 7.12 -13.43 -13.49
N ILE A 120 7.22 -12.52 -12.52
CA ILE A 120 6.82 -11.12 -12.62
C ILE A 120 8.05 -10.25 -12.35
N LEU A 121 8.35 -9.32 -13.25
CA LEU A 121 9.40 -8.32 -13.05
C LEU A 121 8.81 -7.06 -12.42
N VAL A 122 9.32 -6.67 -11.26
CA VAL A 122 8.94 -5.46 -10.54
C VAL A 122 10.11 -4.48 -10.56
N LEU A 123 9.87 -3.33 -11.19
CA LEU A 123 10.79 -2.20 -11.23
C LEU A 123 10.45 -1.26 -10.09
N ASN A 124 11.37 -1.08 -9.15
CA ASN A 124 11.12 -0.26 -7.95
C ASN A 124 10.94 1.25 -8.32
N LYS A 125 10.29 2.06 -7.46
CA LYS A 125 9.97 3.50 -7.67
C LYS A 125 11.15 4.34 -8.20
N GLN A 126 12.36 3.94 -7.84
CA GLN A 126 13.60 4.61 -8.18
C GLN A 126 13.99 4.50 -9.68
N TYR A 127 13.43 3.56 -10.46
CA TYR A 127 13.62 3.48 -11.93
C TYR A 127 12.94 4.61 -12.65
N LEU A 128 11.69 4.86 -12.24
CA LEU A 128 10.81 5.73 -12.97
C LEU A 128 11.40 7.14 -12.90
N LEU A 129 11.99 7.47 -11.75
CA LEU A 129 12.81 8.65 -11.55
C LEU A 129 14.10 8.65 -12.41
N ALA A 130 14.75 7.50 -12.63
CA ALA A 130 15.96 7.38 -13.45
C ALA A 130 15.73 7.40 -14.97
N GLN A 131 14.50 7.14 -15.44
CA GLN A 131 14.09 7.21 -16.85
C GLN A 131 13.52 8.58 -17.25
N ALA A 132 13.33 9.48 -16.28
CA ALA A 132 12.87 10.84 -16.53
C ALA A 132 13.82 11.53 -17.53
N GLN A 133 13.26 12.03 -18.64
CA GLN A 133 14.00 12.82 -19.62
C GLN A 133 14.19 14.25 -19.08
N PRO A 134 15.26 14.96 -19.47
CA PRO A 134 15.41 16.37 -19.13
C PRO A 134 14.21 17.18 -19.64
N GLY A 135 13.53 17.89 -18.74
CA GLY A 135 12.37 18.71 -19.04
C GLY A 135 11.96 19.55 -17.84
N PRO A 136 11.18 20.63 -18.04
CA PRO A 136 10.62 21.38 -16.93
C PRO A 136 9.68 20.47 -16.15
N TRP A 137 9.69 20.58 -14.83
CA TRP A 137 8.68 19.91 -14.01
C TRP A 137 7.30 20.46 -14.38
N GLU A 138 6.36 19.55 -14.65
CA GLU A 138 4.96 19.91 -14.93
C GLU A 138 4.24 20.43 -13.68
N PHE A 139 4.69 20.01 -12.49
CA PHE A 139 4.10 20.35 -11.20
C PHE A 139 5.17 20.62 -10.14
N HIS A 140 4.86 21.42 -9.12
CA HIS A 140 5.77 21.67 -8.00
C HIS A 140 6.05 20.39 -7.19
N SER A 141 7.23 20.29 -6.54
CA SER A 141 7.64 19.10 -5.75
C SER A 141 6.68 18.66 -4.65
N GLY A 142 5.82 19.56 -4.18
CA GLY A 142 4.81 19.28 -3.14
C GLY A 142 3.47 18.78 -3.68
N VAL A 143 3.26 18.73 -4.99
CA VAL A 143 1.99 18.31 -5.59
C VAL A 143 1.90 16.79 -5.54
N LEU A 144 0.99 16.27 -4.71
CA LEU A 144 0.70 14.83 -4.60
C LEU A 144 -0.39 14.37 -5.58
N THR A 145 -1.31 15.26 -5.93
CA THR A 145 -2.45 14.99 -6.82
C THR A 145 -2.93 16.29 -7.47
N SER A 146 -3.59 16.19 -8.61
CA SER A 146 -4.28 17.33 -9.25
C SER A 146 -5.63 17.67 -8.59
N GLN A 147 -6.09 16.83 -7.66
CA GLN A 147 -7.32 17.09 -6.92
C GLN A 147 -7.13 18.21 -5.90
N THR A 148 -8.17 19.03 -5.73
CA THR A 148 -8.15 20.04 -4.66
C THR A 148 -8.32 19.38 -3.29
N PRO A 149 -7.85 20.00 -2.20
CA PRO A 149 -8.08 19.50 -0.84
C PRO A 149 -9.56 19.22 -0.52
N GLU A 150 -10.48 20.03 -1.03
CA GLU A 150 -11.92 19.87 -0.89
C GLU A 150 -12.44 18.63 -1.63
N GLU A 151 -11.91 18.34 -2.82
CA GLU A 151 -12.26 17.13 -3.58
C GLU A 151 -11.76 15.88 -2.86
N ILE A 152 -10.55 15.91 -2.32
CA ILE A 152 -9.99 14.83 -1.51
C ILE A 152 -10.88 14.59 -0.28
N CYS A 153 -11.25 15.64 0.45
CA CYS A 153 -12.16 15.56 1.59
C CYS A 153 -13.52 14.97 1.20
N THR A 154 -14.11 15.45 0.09
CA THR A 154 -15.38 14.94 -0.43
C THR A 154 -15.31 13.45 -0.77
N ASN A 155 -14.21 13.01 -1.38
CA ASN A 155 -13.97 11.62 -1.73
C ASN A 155 -13.78 10.74 -0.49
N LYS A 156 -13.06 11.23 0.53
CA LYS A 156 -12.89 10.51 1.80
C LYS A 156 -14.17 10.36 2.58
N ILE A 157 -15.01 11.40 2.62
CA ILE A 157 -16.35 11.27 3.19
C ILE A 157 -17.17 10.25 2.39
N ARG A 158 -17.13 10.29 1.06
CA ARG A 158 -17.86 9.35 0.20
C ARG A 158 -17.45 7.89 0.44
N GLU A 159 -16.14 7.64 0.58
CA GLU A 159 -15.58 6.33 0.93
C GLU A 159 -16.21 5.79 2.22
N LYS A 160 -16.18 6.58 3.31
CA LYS A 160 -16.74 6.16 4.60
C LYS A 160 -18.26 6.02 4.58
N LEU A 161 -18.97 6.86 3.84
CA LEU A 161 -20.42 6.69 3.65
C LEU A 161 -20.76 5.34 2.99
N LEU A 162 -19.96 4.90 2.01
CA LEU A 162 -20.15 3.61 1.32
C LEU A 162 -19.82 2.41 2.22
N GLU A 163 -18.85 2.55 3.13
CA GLU A 163 -18.48 1.49 4.09
C GLU A 163 -19.57 1.29 5.17
N HIS A 164 -20.18 2.37 5.64
CA HIS A 164 -21.02 2.36 6.84
C HIS A 164 -22.53 2.32 6.59
N LEU A 165 -23.00 2.76 5.41
CA LEU A 165 -24.44 2.85 5.12
C LEU A 165 -24.90 1.76 4.14
N PRO A 166 -26.13 1.25 4.31
CA PRO A 166 -26.66 0.22 3.43
C PRO A 166 -27.18 0.77 2.10
N GLN A 167 -27.18 -0.11 1.08
CA GLN A 167 -27.94 0.02 -0.17
C GLN A 167 -27.67 1.35 -0.91
N GLU A 168 -28.73 2.05 -1.29
CA GLU A 168 -28.71 3.24 -2.14
C GLU A 168 -28.51 4.55 -1.36
N VAL A 169 -28.39 4.49 -0.03
CA VAL A 169 -28.33 5.69 0.83
C VAL A 169 -27.10 6.56 0.53
N PRO A 170 -25.87 6.01 0.40
CA PRO A 170 -24.67 6.81 0.08
C PRO A 170 -24.80 7.66 -1.18
N TYR A 171 -25.42 7.12 -2.23
CA TYR A 171 -25.56 7.80 -3.53
C TYR A 171 -26.53 9.00 -3.48
N ASN A 172 -27.39 9.04 -2.47
CA ASN A 172 -28.36 10.12 -2.27
C ASN A 172 -27.86 11.21 -1.30
N VAL A 173 -26.61 11.17 -0.88
CA VAL A 173 -25.99 12.19 -0.01
C VAL A 173 -25.30 13.25 -0.86
N GLN A 174 -25.80 14.48 -0.82
CA GLN A 174 -25.10 15.63 -1.40
C GLN A 174 -24.19 16.27 -0.34
N GLN A 175 -22.92 16.48 -0.66
CA GLN A 175 -21.96 17.11 0.24
C GLN A 175 -21.84 18.60 -0.09
N LYS A 176 -21.79 19.44 0.94
CA LYS A 176 -21.60 20.89 0.79
C LYS A 176 -20.68 21.42 1.88
N THR A 177 -19.53 21.92 1.47
CA THR A 177 -18.59 22.61 2.35
C THR A 177 -19.22 23.88 2.91
N VAL A 178 -19.15 24.06 4.21
CA VAL A 178 -19.64 25.25 4.94
C VAL A 178 -18.48 26.05 5.48
N VAL A 179 -17.47 25.37 6.02
CA VAL A 179 -16.25 25.97 6.56
C VAL A 179 -15.07 25.21 6.00
N TRP A 180 -14.07 25.96 5.56
CA TRP A 180 -12.77 25.47 5.12
C TRP A 180 -11.74 26.56 5.41
N GLU A 181 -11.20 26.54 6.63
CA GLU A 181 -10.37 27.63 7.14
C GLU A 181 -9.20 27.07 7.94
N GLU A 182 -8.09 27.81 7.96
CA GLU A 182 -6.97 27.54 8.83
C GLU A 182 -7.26 28.14 10.22
N GLY A 183 -7.22 27.30 11.24
CA GLY A 183 -7.41 27.67 12.63
C GLY A 183 -6.21 28.43 13.18
N PRO A 184 -6.37 29.02 14.38
CA PRO A 184 -5.35 29.87 14.99
C PRO A 184 -4.02 29.14 15.31
N SER A 185 -4.01 27.81 15.34
CA SER A 185 -2.80 27.00 15.60
C SER A 185 -2.24 26.34 14.33
N GLY A 186 -2.76 26.71 13.14
CA GLY A 186 -2.39 26.10 11.87
C GLY A 186 -3.14 24.81 11.54
N GLU A 187 -4.16 24.45 12.32
CA GLU A 187 -5.01 23.29 12.08
C GLU A 187 -6.05 23.58 10.99
N LEU A 188 -6.39 22.59 10.17
CA LEU A 188 -7.44 22.74 9.17
C LEU A 188 -8.82 22.46 9.78
N VAL A 189 -9.67 23.50 9.82
CA VAL A 189 -11.04 23.40 10.33
C VAL A 189 -12.02 23.23 9.17
N ILE A 190 -12.68 22.08 9.14
CA ILE A 190 -13.60 21.70 8.07
C ILE A 190 -15.00 21.49 8.64
N GLN A 191 -16.00 22.11 8.03
CA GLN A 191 -17.39 21.76 8.26
C GLN A 191 -18.08 21.37 6.97
N GLN A 192 -18.59 20.15 6.91
CA GLN A 192 -19.30 19.59 5.76
C GLN A 192 -20.75 19.32 6.11
N ASN A 193 -21.68 19.83 5.31
CA ASN A 193 -23.08 19.44 5.39
C ASN A 193 -23.32 18.22 4.48
N LEU A 194 -23.92 17.18 5.05
CA LEU A 194 -24.45 16.03 4.32
C LEU A 194 -25.95 16.23 4.15
N LEU A 195 -26.36 16.61 2.94
CA LEU A 195 -27.75 16.87 2.58
C LEU A 195 -28.40 15.60 2.04
N VAL A 196 -29.54 15.21 2.61
CA VAL A 196 -30.27 14.00 2.20
C VAL A 196 -31.75 14.26 1.93
N PRO A 197 -32.38 13.53 1.00
CA PRO A 197 -33.75 13.81 0.57
C PRO A 197 -34.84 13.31 1.53
N LYS A 198 -34.50 12.41 2.48
CA LYS A 198 -35.49 11.74 3.34
C LYS A 198 -35.06 11.77 4.81
N GLU A 199 -36.03 11.92 5.71
CA GLU A 199 -35.81 11.83 7.16
C GLU A 199 -35.31 10.46 7.62
N SER A 200 -35.66 9.39 6.89
CA SER A 200 -35.10 8.06 7.15
C SER A 200 -33.59 8.03 6.94
N HIS A 201 -33.08 8.69 5.89
CA HIS A 201 -31.65 8.78 5.61
C HIS A 201 -30.93 9.61 6.69
N VAL A 202 -31.58 10.68 7.18
CA VAL A 202 -31.04 11.47 8.31
C VAL A 202 -30.82 10.58 9.53
N ARG A 203 -31.83 9.77 9.89
CA ARG A 203 -31.75 8.85 11.03
C ARG A 203 -30.66 7.78 10.86
N LEU A 204 -30.50 7.25 9.65
CA LEU A 204 -29.46 6.27 9.33
C LEU A 204 -28.04 6.87 9.45
N LEU A 205 -27.83 8.06 8.85
CA LEU A 205 -26.55 8.77 8.90
C LEU A 205 -26.14 9.15 10.31
N ILE A 206 -27.07 9.70 11.10
CA ILE A 206 -26.81 10.06 12.49
C ILE A 206 -26.54 8.78 13.30
N GLY A 207 -27.29 7.72 13.05
CA GLY A 207 -27.22 6.47 13.80
C GLY A 207 -27.75 6.62 15.23
N GLN A 208 -27.63 5.55 16.03
CA GLN A 208 -28.08 5.58 17.43
C GLN A 208 -27.28 6.61 18.22
N LYS A 209 -27.96 7.60 18.80
CA LYS A 209 -27.36 8.70 19.60
C LYS A 209 -26.22 9.46 18.89
N GLY A 210 -26.18 9.49 17.56
CA GLY A 210 -25.12 10.19 16.82
C GLY A 210 -23.82 9.39 16.64
N GLN A 211 -23.79 8.11 17.04
CA GLN A 211 -22.57 7.30 17.01
C GLN A 211 -22.02 7.11 15.59
N MET A 212 -22.89 6.88 14.60
CA MET A 212 -22.50 6.60 13.22
C MET A 212 -21.79 7.80 12.59
N ILE A 213 -22.43 8.97 12.63
CA ILE A 213 -21.85 10.18 12.03
C ILE A 213 -20.56 10.60 12.74
N SER A 214 -20.47 10.38 14.05
CA SER A 214 -19.26 10.66 14.83
C SER A 214 -18.12 9.73 14.45
N GLN A 215 -18.41 8.44 14.23
CA GLN A 215 -17.42 7.46 13.77
C GLN A 215 -16.88 7.84 12.38
N ILE A 216 -17.77 8.14 11.44
CA ILE A 216 -17.41 8.57 10.08
C ILE A 216 -16.53 9.83 10.14
N ALA A 217 -16.93 10.84 10.92
CA ALA A 217 -16.15 12.07 11.07
C ALA A 217 -14.75 11.80 11.64
N GLN A 218 -14.63 10.89 12.61
CA GLN A 218 -13.34 10.54 13.21
C GLN A 218 -12.44 9.80 12.21
N GLU A 219 -12.96 8.85 11.46
CA GLU A 219 -12.20 8.10 10.45
C GLU A 219 -11.73 9.02 9.32
N VAL A 220 -12.62 9.86 8.77
CA VAL A 220 -12.26 10.86 7.77
C VAL A 220 -11.22 11.84 8.31
N GLY A 221 -11.37 12.31 9.55
CA GLY A 221 -10.39 13.20 10.16
C GLY A 221 -8.99 12.60 10.22
N ARG A 222 -8.87 11.32 10.59
CA ARG A 222 -7.58 10.62 10.59
C ARG A 222 -6.97 10.50 9.20
N ASP A 223 -7.78 10.13 8.21
CA ASP A 223 -7.31 10.02 6.82
C ASP A 223 -6.83 11.37 6.28
N LEU A 224 -7.53 12.46 6.58
CA LEU A 224 -7.14 13.79 6.13
C LEU A 224 -5.88 14.32 6.84
N MET A 225 -5.68 14.00 8.13
CA MET A 225 -4.43 14.35 8.81
C MET A 225 -3.21 13.67 8.16
N ASP A 226 -3.35 12.39 7.78
CA ASP A 226 -2.28 11.66 7.10
C ASP A 226 -2.01 12.24 5.69
N ILE A 227 -3.07 12.60 4.95
CA ILE A 227 -2.93 13.14 3.59
C ILE A 227 -2.38 14.57 3.59
N PHE A 228 -2.84 15.43 4.50
CA PHE A 228 -2.47 16.84 4.52
C PHE A 228 -1.28 17.15 5.43
N LEU A 229 -0.83 16.19 6.24
CA LEU A 229 0.30 16.32 7.17
C LEU A 229 0.14 17.50 8.15
N CYS A 230 -1.10 17.80 8.51
CA CYS A 230 -1.46 18.80 9.52
C CYS A 230 -2.61 18.28 10.38
N ASP A 231 -2.86 18.93 11.52
CA ASP A 231 -4.02 18.62 12.35
C ASP A 231 -5.30 19.02 11.61
N VAL A 232 -6.30 18.13 11.61
CA VAL A 232 -7.59 18.35 10.94
C VAL A 232 -8.73 18.17 11.92
N HIS A 233 -9.57 19.20 12.02
CA HIS A 233 -10.82 19.17 12.77
C HIS A 233 -12.00 19.21 11.81
N ILE A 234 -12.53 18.02 11.49
CA ILE A 234 -13.70 17.88 10.63
C ILE A 234 -14.99 17.69 11.43
N ARG A 235 -16.01 18.47 11.07
CA ARG A 235 -17.38 18.33 11.58
C ARG A 235 -18.34 18.01 10.44
N LEU A 236 -19.05 16.89 10.57
CA LEU A 236 -20.10 16.49 9.64
C LEU A 236 -21.47 16.85 10.21
N CYS A 237 -22.28 17.58 9.44
CA CYS A 237 -23.64 17.98 9.82
C CYS A 237 -24.66 17.40 8.84
N VAL A 238 -25.57 16.56 9.33
CA VAL A 238 -26.63 15.97 8.49
C VAL A 238 -27.83 16.90 8.44
N LYS A 239 -28.33 17.22 7.24
CA LYS A 239 -29.51 18.07 7.04
C LYS A 239 -30.43 17.48 5.98
N LEU A 240 -31.72 17.79 6.06
CA LEU A 240 -32.64 17.52 4.96
C LEU A 240 -32.34 18.47 3.80
N LEU A 241 -32.32 17.92 2.59
CA LEU A 241 -32.36 18.69 1.36
C LEU A 241 -33.73 19.37 1.31
N LYS A 242 -33.75 20.70 1.41
CA LYS A 242 -34.95 21.51 1.25
C LYS A 242 -35.17 21.86 -0.21
#